data_AF-A0A9E5FZY6-F1
#
_entry.id   AF-A0A9E5FZY6-F1
#
_cell.length_a   1.000
_cell.length_b   1.000
_cell.length_c   1.000
_cell.angle_alpha   90.00
_cell.angle_beta   90.00
_cell.angle_gamma   90.00
#
_symmetry.space_group_name_H-M   'P 1'
#
loop_
_entity.id
_entity.type
_entity.pdbx_description
1 polymer ?
#
loop_
_entity_poly.entity_id
_entity_poly.type
_entity_poly.pdbx_seq_one_letter_code
_entity_poly.pdbx_strand_id
1 'polypeptide(L)'
;MTEVCRTIREIADASGLPVIADADTGYGEVESCVRTVVAYERAGAAALHLEDQVFPKRCGHLDGKDLIPLEDMAAKVQAMAKHRLSPHFMIIARTDARHVSGFEDAVKRANAYRAAGADAIFPEGLQSEQEFADFAKASPGPLLANMTEFGKTADISAERFQELGYQVVIYPLSMMRLAMGEVTRGLAALKRDGSVREILPRMQTRKELYELLAYTPGDQWNYPNDR
;
A
#
# COMPACT_ATOMS: atom_id res chain seq x y z
N MET A 1 12.78 -7.41 4.61
CA MET A 1 11.83 -8.39 4.04
C MET A 1 11.20 -9.26 5.13
N THR A 2 11.98 -9.90 6.01
CA THR A 2 11.49 -10.80 7.07
C THR A 2 10.43 -10.15 7.97
N GLU A 3 10.67 -8.90 8.37
CA GLU A 3 9.78 -8.11 9.22
C GLU A 3 8.44 -7.87 8.53
N VAL A 4 8.47 -7.52 7.25
CA VAL A 4 7.26 -7.29 6.45
C VAL A 4 6.48 -8.57 6.24
N CYS A 5 7.14 -9.70 5.92
CA CYS A 5 6.46 -11.00 5.84
C CYS A 5 5.79 -11.40 7.16
N ARG A 6 6.38 -11.05 8.31
CA ARG A 6 5.74 -11.29 9.61
C ARG A 6 4.47 -10.47 9.75
N THR A 7 4.53 -9.18 9.48
CA THR A 7 3.36 -8.29 9.55
C THR A 7 2.27 -8.68 8.56
N ILE A 8 2.61 -9.10 7.35
CA ILE A 8 1.64 -9.62 6.37
C ILE A 8 0.88 -10.82 6.96
N ARG A 9 1.58 -11.81 7.54
CA ARG A 9 0.92 -12.97 8.16
C ARG A 9 -0.01 -12.55 9.28
N GLU A 10 0.46 -11.71 10.19
CA GLU A 10 -0.33 -11.24 11.33
C GLU A 10 -1.62 -10.53 10.87
N ILE A 11 -1.55 -9.71 9.82
CA ILE A 11 -2.72 -8.99 9.28
C ILE A 11 -3.64 -9.94 8.51
N ALA A 12 -3.10 -10.81 7.65
CA ALA A 12 -3.88 -11.74 6.86
C ALA A 12 -4.67 -12.70 7.77
N ASP A 13 -4.01 -13.29 8.77
CA ASP A 13 -4.60 -14.21 9.74
C ASP A 13 -5.69 -13.54 10.59
N ALA A 14 -5.49 -12.27 10.99
CA ALA A 14 -6.41 -11.57 11.88
C ALA A 14 -7.61 -10.94 11.17
N SER A 15 -7.44 -10.48 9.92
CA SER A 15 -8.46 -9.69 9.22
C SER A 15 -9.39 -10.51 8.33
N GLY A 16 -8.91 -11.62 7.74
CA GLY A 16 -9.64 -12.33 6.70
C GLY A 16 -9.82 -11.55 5.39
N LEU A 17 -9.23 -10.37 5.26
CA LEU A 17 -9.32 -9.50 4.09
C LEU A 17 -8.09 -9.68 3.17
N PRO A 18 -8.24 -9.46 1.84
CA PRO A 18 -7.10 -9.42 0.93
C PRO A 18 -6.10 -8.31 1.31
N VAL A 19 -4.83 -8.68 1.52
CA VAL A 19 -3.76 -7.74 1.89
C VAL A 19 -2.95 -7.31 0.67
N ILE A 20 -2.86 -6.00 0.43
CA ILE A 20 -1.90 -5.40 -0.51
C ILE A 20 -0.68 -4.94 0.30
N ALA A 21 0.52 -5.37 -0.08
CA ALA A 21 1.76 -5.04 0.64
C ALA A 21 2.78 -4.25 -0.20
N ASP A 22 3.40 -3.24 0.40
CA ASP A 22 4.51 -2.49 -0.19
C ASP A 22 5.79 -3.33 -0.21
N ALA A 23 6.28 -3.68 -1.40
CA ALA A 23 7.51 -4.43 -1.59
C ALA A 23 8.73 -3.53 -1.88
N ASP A 24 8.59 -2.21 -1.76
CA ASP A 24 9.64 -1.23 -2.06
C ASP A 24 10.18 -1.49 -3.49
N THR A 25 11.49 -1.53 -3.65
CA THR A 25 12.22 -1.86 -4.89
C THR A 25 12.46 -3.36 -5.09
N GLY A 26 11.80 -4.22 -4.30
CA GLY A 26 11.90 -5.69 -4.40
C GLY A 26 13.08 -6.29 -3.66
N TYR A 27 13.65 -5.52 -2.71
CA TYR A 27 14.75 -5.94 -1.83
C TYR A 27 16.04 -6.37 -2.54
N GLY A 28 16.25 -5.93 -3.78
CA GLY A 28 17.47 -6.18 -4.55
C GLY A 28 17.23 -6.26 -6.06
N GLU A 29 18.05 -7.05 -6.74
CA GLU A 29 17.95 -7.33 -8.17
C GLU A 29 16.85 -8.36 -8.49
N VAL A 30 16.77 -8.79 -9.74
CA VAL A 30 15.70 -9.66 -10.28
C VAL A 30 15.47 -10.91 -9.43
N GLU A 31 16.52 -11.61 -9.01
CA GLU A 31 16.42 -12.82 -8.18
C GLU A 31 15.82 -12.52 -6.79
N SER A 32 16.12 -11.33 -6.25
CA SER A 32 15.55 -10.87 -4.99
C SER A 32 14.06 -10.57 -5.15
N CYS A 33 13.67 -9.94 -6.26
CA CYS A 33 12.27 -9.69 -6.59
C CYS A 33 11.47 -10.99 -6.72
N VAL A 34 12.04 -12.01 -7.38
CA VAL A 34 11.43 -13.36 -7.46
C VAL A 34 11.26 -13.97 -6.07
N ARG A 35 12.27 -13.85 -5.20
CA ARG A 35 12.16 -14.31 -3.81
C ARG A 35 11.08 -13.53 -3.05
N THR A 36 10.95 -12.22 -3.28
CA THR A 36 9.97 -11.37 -2.61
C THR A 36 8.54 -11.72 -2.99
N VAL A 37 8.22 -11.89 -4.28
CA VAL A 37 6.85 -12.26 -4.69
C VAL A 37 6.41 -13.58 -4.04
N VAL A 38 7.29 -14.59 -4.07
CA VAL A 38 7.04 -15.89 -3.44
C VAL A 38 6.90 -15.76 -1.92
N ALA A 39 7.74 -14.94 -1.27
CA ALA A 39 7.73 -14.77 0.18
C ALA A 39 6.51 -13.99 0.68
N TYR A 40 6.03 -13.01 -0.07
CA TYR A 40 4.84 -12.22 0.27
C TYR A 40 3.57 -13.04 0.08
N GLU A 41 3.48 -13.77 -1.02
CA GLU A 41 2.36 -14.67 -1.27
C GLU A 41 2.28 -15.77 -0.21
N ARG A 42 3.41 -16.42 0.13
CA ARG A 42 3.46 -17.39 1.26
C ARG A 42 3.13 -16.78 2.61
N ALA A 43 3.31 -15.47 2.78
CA ALA A 43 2.94 -14.77 3.99
C ALA A 43 1.44 -14.44 4.05
N GLY A 44 0.67 -14.68 2.98
CA GLY A 44 -0.76 -14.42 2.93
C GLY A 44 -1.15 -13.09 2.28
N ALA A 45 -0.21 -12.37 1.63
CA ALA A 45 -0.58 -11.23 0.82
C ALA A 45 -1.41 -11.68 -0.39
N ALA A 46 -2.40 -10.86 -0.77
CA ALA A 46 -3.15 -11.02 -2.01
C ALA A 46 -2.51 -10.28 -3.18
N ALA A 47 -1.77 -9.21 -2.88
CA ALA A 47 -1.02 -8.44 -3.86
C ALA A 47 0.22 -7.81 -3.24
N LEU A 48 1.16 -7.43 -4.10
CA LEU A 48 2.23 -6.50 -3.74
C LEU A 48 2.32 -5.34 -4.71
N HIS A 49 2.90 -4.23 -4.29
CA HIS A 49 3.39 -3.22 -5.22
C HIS A 49 4.91 -3.06 -5.19
N LEU A 50 5.51 -2.94 -6.37
CA LEU A 50 6.95 -2.79 -6.61
C LEU A 50 7.21 -1.45 -7.30
N GLU A 51 8.22 -0.68 -6.90
CA GLU A 51 8.53 0.63 -7.49
C GLU A 51 9.85 0.70 -8.24
N ASP A 52 9.94 1.66 -9.16
CA ASP A 52 11.06 1.87 -10.08
C ASP A 52 12.14 2.84 -9.59
N GLN A 53 12.16 3.13 -8.28
CA GLN A 53 13.19 3.98 -7.68
C GLN A 53 14.55 3.26 -7.58
N VAL A 54 15.63 4.03 -7.64
CA VAL A 54 16.98 3.57 -7.27
C VAL A 54 17.03 3.37 -5.75
N PHE A 55 17.63 2.27 -5.31
CA PHE A 55 17.85 2.02 -3.88
C PHE A 55 19.06 2.82 -3.34
N PRO A 56 18.99 3.44 -2.13
CA PRO A 56 17.84 3.46 -1.22
C PRO A 56 16.73 4.39 -1.69
N LYS A 57 15.49 3.89 -1.67
CA LYS A 57 14.31 4.66 -2.09
C LYS A 57 14.02 5.86 -1.19
N ARG A 58 13.21 6.78 -1.68
CA ARG A 58 12.61 7.87 -0.89
C ARG A 58 11.09 7.79 -0.95
N CYS A 59 10.43 8.49 -0.03
CA CYS A 59 8.97 8.64 -0.08
C CYS A 59 8.57 9.36 -1.38
N GLY A 60 7.54 8.87 -2.08
CA GLY A 60 7.12 9.40 -3.39
C GLY A 60 6.75 10.88 -3.40
N HIS A 61 6.41 11.45 -2.25
CA HIS A 61 6.07 12.87 -2.07
C HIS A 61 7.28 13.78 -1.83
N LEU A 62 8.48 13.22 -1.66
CA LEU A 62 9.73 13.98 -1.49
C LEU A 62 10.45 14.19 -2.83
N ASP A 63 11.22 15.27 -2.93
CA ASP A 63 12.06 15.56 -4.09
C ASP A 63 13.40 14.80 -4.02
N GLY A 64 14.14 14.74 -5.13
CA GLY A 64 15.45 14.09 -5.22
C GLY A 64 15.40 12.57 -5.32
N LYS A 65 14.43 12.05 -6.09
CA LYS A 65 14.30 10.63 -6.43
C LYS A 65 15.00 10.36 -7.76
N ASP A 66 15.65 9.21 -7.85
CA ASP A 66 16.20 8.68 -9.10
C ASP A 66 15.48 7.39 -9.45
N LEU A 67 15.38 7.08 -10.74
CA LEU A 67 14.74 5.88 -11.24
C LEU A 67 15.73 4.94 -11.91
N ILE A 68 15.49 3.64 -11.77
CA ILE A 68 16.19 2.65 -12.58
C ILE A 68 15.75 2.77 -14.06
N PRO A 69 16.57 2.26 -15.00
CA PRO A 69 16.15 2.12 -16.40
C PRO A 69 14.81 1.40 -16.53
N LEU A 70 14.03 1.78 -17.55
CA LEU A 70 12.69 1.23 -17.77
C LEU A 70 12.75 -0.29 -17.98
N GLU A 71 13.73 -0.74 -18.76
CA GLU A 71 14.01 -2.14 -19.06
C GLU A 71 14.31 -2.96 -17.82
N ASP A 72 15.02 -2.39 -16.84
CA ASP A 72 15.39 -3.08 -15.61
C ASP A 72 14.16 -3.31 -14.73
N MET A 73 13.30 -2.30 -14.58
CA MET A 73 12.05 -2.45 -13.86
C MET A 73 11.11 -3.43 -14.58
N ALA A 74 11.01 -3.35 -15.91
CA ALA A 74 10.21 -4.28 -16.70
C ALA A 74 10.71 -5.73 -16.53
N ALA A 75 12.02 -5.96 -16.50
CA ALA A 75 12.60 -7.28 -16.25
C ALA A 75 12.26 -7.81 -14.85
N LYS A 76 12.29 -6.96 -13.81
CA LYS A 76 11.86 -7.31 -12.45
C LYS A 76 10.39 -7.71 -12.40
N VAL A 77 9.51 -6.91 -13.00
CA VAL A 77 8.06 -7.20 -13.09
C VAL A 77 7.81 -8.51 -13.83
N GLN A 78 8.44 -8.71 -14.99
CA GLN A 78 8.30 -9.94 -15.77
C GLN A 78 8.75 -11.18 -14.99
N ALA A 79 9.87 -11.09 -14.28
CA ALA A 79 10.37 -12.18 -13.48
C ALA A 79 9.43 -12.51 -12.32
N MET A 80 8.87 -11.50 -11.62
CA MET A 80 7.87 -11.72 -10.58
C MET A 80 6.60 -12.36 -11.14
N ALA A 81 6.07 -11.83 -12.25
CA ALA A 81 4.85 -12.36 -12.88
C ALA A 81 5.00 -13.81 -13.34
N LYS A 82 6.20 -14.19 -13.80
CA LYS A 82 6.54 -15.56 -14.17
C LYS A 82 6.63 -16.52 -12.97
N HIS A 83 7.03 -16.05 -11.79
CA HIS A 83 7.37 -16.90 -10.65
C HIS A 83 6.43 -16.77 -9.43
N ARG A 84 5.39 -15.94 -9.49
CA ARG A 84 4.28 -15.99 -8.50
C ARG A 84 3.71 -17.41 -8.44
N LEU A 85 3.32 -17.86 -7.25
CA LEU A 85 2.84 -19.23 -7.02
C LEU A 85 1.41 -19.42 -7.55
N SER A 86 0.57 -18.38 -7.44
CA SER A 86 -0.81 -18.36 -7.90
C SER A 86 -1.00 -17.33 -9.02
N PRO A 87 -1.77 -17.64 -10.07
CA PRO A 87 -2.16 -16.66 -11.07
C PRO A 87 -3.09 -15.57 -10.51
N HIS A 88 -3.65 -15.76 -9.30
CA HIS A 88 -4.52 -14.79 -8.63
C HIS A 88 -3.74 -13.80 -7.76
N PHE A 89 -2.46 -14.04 -7.47
CA PHE A 89 -1.64 -13.09 -6.73
C PHE A 89 -1.28 -11.90 -7.63
N MET A 90 -1.71 -10.69 -7.26
CA MET A 90 -1.55 -9.52 -8.11
C MET A 90 -0.21 -8.81 -7.90
N ILE A 91 0.41 -8.40 -9.00
CA ILE A 91 1.61 -7.57 -9.03
C ILE A 91 1.21 -6.18 -9.53
N ILE A 92 1.38 -5.18 -8.67
CA ILE A 92 1.08 -3.78 -8.96
C ILE A 92 2.41 -3.07 -9.23
N ALA A 93 2.63 -2.59 -10.46
CA ALA A 93 3.84 -1.81 -10.76
C ALA A 93 3.61 -0.34 -10.43
N ARG A 94 4.40 0.19 -9.51
CA ARG A 94 4.45 1.60 -9.15
C ARG A 94 5.49 2.32 -9.98
N THR A 95 5.18 3.52 -10.45
CA THR A 95 6.16 4.42 -11.06
C THR A 95 6.17 5.78 -10.38
N ASP A 96 7.37 6.26 -10.05
CA ASP A 96 7.61 7.58 -9.46
C ASP A 96 8.03 8.63 -10.51
N ALA A 97 8.00 8.26 -11.79
CA ALA A 97 8.45 9.04 -12.95
C ALA A 97 7.78 10.40 -13.10
N ARG A 98 6.55 10.56 -12.62
CA ARG A 98 5.88 11.86 -12.76
C ARG A 98 6.66 13.01 -12.13
N HIS A 99 7.33 12.77 -11.00
CA HIS A 99 8.15 13.79 -10.33
C HIS A 99 9.58 13.88 -10.86
N VAL A 100 10.08 12.85 -11.54
CA VAL A 100 11.49 12.75 -11.96
C VAL A 100 11.67 13.16 -13.43
N SER A 101 10.88 12.56 -14.32
CA SER A 101 11.02 12.65 -15.78
C SER A 101 9.75 13.12 -16.49
N GLY A 102 8.64 13.31 -15.76
CA GLY A 102 7.41 13.92 -16.25
C GLY A 102 6.31 12.93 -16.62
N PHE A 103 5.16 13.47 -17.01
CA PHE A 103 3.94 12.70 -17.27
C PHE A 103 4.08 11.69 -18.42
N GLU A 104 4.66 12.11 -19.55
CA GLU A 104 4.80 11.24 -20.72
C GLU A 104 5.70 10.02 -20.43
N ASP A 105 6.78 10.20 -19.66
CA ASP A 105 7.64 9.09 -19.24
C ASP A 105 6.93 8.16 -18.25
N ALA A 106 6.14 8.71 -17.33
CA ALA A 106 5.32 7.91 -16.41
C ALA A 106 4.33 7.00 -17.17
N VAL A 107 3.65 7.53 -18.19
CA VAL A 107 2.75 6.75 -19.05
C VAL A 107 3.52 5.69 -19.83
N LYS A 108 4.67 6.05 -20.42
CA LYS A 108 5.53 5.12 -21.17
C LYS A 108 5.97 3.94 -20.29
N ARG A 109 6.45 4.22 -19.08
CA ARG A 109 6.88 3.22 -18.09
C ARG A 109 5.72 2.34 -17.65
N ALA A 110 4.59 2.93 -17.29
CA ALA A 110 3.38 2.19 -16.91
C ALA A 110 2.94 1.17 -17.97
N ASN A 111 2.90 1.59 -19.24
CA ASN A 111 2.54 0.72 -20.35
C ASN A 111 3.56 -0.39 -20.57
N ALA A 112 4.86 -0.10 -20.40
CA ALA A 112 5.91 -1.13 -20.45
C ALA A 112 5.80 -2.14 -19.29
N TYR A 113 5.51 -1.69 -18.08
CA TYR A 113 5.37 -2.56 -16.91
C TYR A 113 4.12 -3.44 -17.02
N ARG A 114 3.02 -2.90 -17.58
CA ARG A 114 1.83 -3.69 -17.91
C ARG A 114 2.15 -4.77 -18.96
N ALA A 115 2.86 -4.40 -20.02
CA ALA A 115 3.31 -5.36 -21.05
C ALA A 115 4.26 -6.44 -20.48
N ALA A 116 5.03 -6.10 -19.45
CA ALA A 116 5.90 -7.04 -18.74
C ALA A 116 5.13 -8.01 -17.82
N GLY A 117 3.86 -7.74 -17.52
CA GLY A 117 3.00 -8.63 -16.72
C GLY A 117 2.49 -8.03 -15.40
N ALA A 118 2.61 -6.73 -15.18
CA ALA A 118 1.91 -6.08 -14.06
C ALA A 118 0.39 -6.15 -14.26
N ASP A 119 -0.33 -6.58 -13.23
CA ASP A 119 -1.80 -6.70 -13.27
C ASP A 119 -2.47 -5.33 -13.08
N ALA A 120 -1.83 -4.43 -12.32
CA ALA A 120 -2.28 -3.04 -12.14
C ALA A 120 -1.10 -2.07 -12.12
N ILE A 121 -1.38 -0.78 -12.33
CA ILE A 121 -0.40 0.30 -12.25
C ILE A 121 -0.74 1.27 -11.12
N PHE A 122 0.28 1.69 -10.39
CA PHE A 122 0.22 2.76 -9.40
C PHE A 122 1.07 3.96 -9.88
N PRO A 123 0.47 4.98 -10.52
CA PRO A 123 1.18 6.20 -10.86
C PRO A 123 1.28 7.13 -9.65
N GLU A 124 2.49 7.27 -9.11
CA GLU A 124 2.73 8.14 -7.96
C GLU A 124 2.93 9.60 -8.41
N GLY A 125 2.40 10.55 -7.63
CA GLY A 125 2.70 11.98 -7.79
C GLY A 125 1.97 12.69 -8.93
N LEU A 126 0.86 12.16 -9.42
CA LEU A 126 -0.04 12.92 -10.32
C LEU A 126 -0.63 14.13 -9.56
N GLN A 127 -0.71 15.29 -10.22
CA GLN A 127 -0.88 16.58 -9.53
C GLN A 127 -2.30 17.13 -9.55
N SER A 128 -3.20 16.58 -10.36
CA SER A 128 -4.58 17.07 -10.48
C SER A 128 -5.54 15.97 -10.96
N GLU A 129 -6.84 16.12 -10.71
CA GLU A 129 -7.87 15.23 -11.25
C GLU A 129 -7.77 15.06 -12.76
N GLN A 130 -7.49 16.15 -13.49
CA GLN A 130 -7.31 16.11 -14.93
C GLN A 130 -6.13 15.19 -15.31
N GLU A 131 -5.05 15.26 -14.56
CA GLU A 131 -3.88 14.41 -14.77
C GLU A 131 -4.18 12.94 -14.48
N PHE A 132 -4.97 12.64 -13.43
CA PHE A 132 -5.48 11.29 -13.18
C PHE A 132 -6.34 10.79 -14.36
N ALA A 133 -7.28 11.60 -14.87
CA ALA A 133 -8.11 11.24 -16.03
C ALA A 133 -7.27 10.98 -17.29
N ASP A 134 -6.31 11.87 -17.57
CA ASP A 134 -5.43 11.76 -18.73
C ASP A 134 -4.53 10.52 -18.63
N PHE A 135 -4.02 10.22 -17.43
CA PHE A 135 -3.23 9.01 -17.19
C PHE A 135 -4.07 7.76 -17.43
N ALA A 136 -5.30 7.71 -16.91
CA ALA A 136 -6.20 6.57 -17.09
C ALA A 136 -6.55 6.33 -18.56
N LYS A 137 -6.69 7.40 -19.35
CA LYS A 137 -6.90 7.32 -20.80
C LYS A 137 -5.65 6.81 -21.54
N ALA A 138 -4.45 7.24 -21.12
CA ALA A 138 -3.19 6.92 -21.80
C ALA A 138 -2.57 5.57 -21.37
N SER A 139 -2.95 5.05 -20.20
CA SER A 139 -2.54 3.74 -19.67
C SER A 139 -3.77 2.93 -19.20
N PRO A 140 -4.60 2.43 -20.13
CA PRO A 140 -5.83 1.73 -19.78
C PRO A 140 -5.56 0.41 -19.04
N GLY A 141 -6.47 0.07 -18.12
CA GLY A 141 -6.45 -1.16 -17.31
C GLY A 141 -6.60 -0.85 -15.81
N PRO A 142 -6.41 -1.84 -14.92
CA PRO A 142 -6.50 -1.60 -13.48
C PRO A 142 -5.47 -0.59 -12.99
N LEU A 143 -5.94 0.43 -12.25
CA LEU A 143 -5.15 1.50 -11.69
C LEU A 143 -5.41 1.67 -10.19
N LEU A 144 -4.34 2.03 -9.48
CA LEU A 144 -4.35 2.35 -8.06
C LEU A 144 -3.96 3.81 -7.84
N ALA A 145 -4.77 4.54 -7.06
CA ALA A 145 -4.47 5.90 -6.62
C ALA A 145 -4.03 5.91 -5.14
N ASN A 146 -3.07 6.75 -4.81
CA ASN A 146 -2.59 6.96 -3.44
C ASN A 146 -3.16 8.26 -2.88
N MET A 147 -4.03 8.13 -1.88
CA MET A 147 -4.63 9.25 -1.16
C MET A 147 -4.04 9.36 0.25
N THR A 148 -2.79 9.82 0.32
CA THR A 148 -2.14 10.11 1.61
C THR A 148 -2.29 11.59 1.97
N GLU A 149 -2.49 11.86 3.25
CA GLU A 149 -2.59 13.23 3.77
C GLU A 149 -1.23 13.93 3.75
N PHE A 150 -1.29 15.27 3.83
CA PHE A 150 -0.12 16.15 3.91
C PHE A 150 0.83 15.98 2.71
N GLY A 151 0.28 15.56 1.56
CA GLY A 151 0.96 15.42 0.28
C GLY A 151 0.74 16.61 -0.65
N LYS A 152 1.15 16.43 -1.92
CA LYS A 152 0.94 17.41 -2.99
C LYS A 152 -0.42 17.23 -3.69
N THR A 153 -0.97 16.02 -3.68
CA THR A 153 -2.26 15.69 -4.30
C THR A 153 -3.41 16.29 -3.50
N ALA A 154 -4.36 16.92 -4.19
CA ALA A 154 -5.61 17.37 -3.57
C ALA A 154 -6.43 16.17 -3.06
N ASP A 155 -7.26 16.41 -2.05
CA ASP A 155 -8.18 15.40 -1.53
C ASP A 155 -9.26 15.08 -2.58
N ILE A 156 -9.26 13.85 -3.08
CA ILE A 156 -10.18 13.34 -4.11
C ILE A 156 -10.87 12.11 -3.52
N SER A 157 -12.20 12.08 -3.58
CA SER A 157 -12.98 10.96 -3.02
C SER A 157 -12.79 9.67 -3.82
N ALA A 158 -13.04 8.53 -3.18
CA ALA A 158 -12.96 7.22 -3.83
C ALA A 158 -13.95 7.09 -5.00
N GLU A 159 -15.17 7.63 -4.85
CA GLU A 159 -16.18 7.67 -5.91
C GLU A 159 -15.69 8.51 -7.10
N ARG A 160 -15.04 9.64 -6.81
CA ARG A 160 -14.48 10.48 -7.85
C ARG A 160 -13.34 9.79 -8.59
N PHE A 161 -12.46 9.07 -7.89
CA PHE A 161 -11.44 8.24 -8.53
C PHE A 161 -12.03 7.15 -9.43
N GLN A 162 -13.15 6.55 -9.02
CA GLN A 162 -13.86 5.58 -9.85
C GLN A 162 -14.35 6.21 -11.17
N GLU A 163 -14.90 7.42 -11.11
CA GLU A 163 -15.30 8.18 -12.32
C GLU A 163 -14.10 8.53 -13.22
N LEU A 164 -12.92 8.74 -12.63
CA LEU A 164 -11.67 9.02 -13.35
C LEU A 164 -11.01 7.76 -13.92
N GLY A 165 -11.51 6.55 -13.60
CA GLY A 165 -11.03 5.28 -14.17
C GLY A 165 -10.14 4.44 -13.25
N TYR A 166 -10.07 4.75 -11.95
CA TYR A 166 -9.26 4.02 -10.95
C TYR A 166 -10.11 3.01 -10.18
N GLN A 167 -9.58 1.80 -9.98
CA GLN A 167 -10.29 0.69 -9.31
C GLN A 167 -9.86 0.51 -7.86
N VAL A 168 -8.71 1.04 -7.47
CA VAL A 168 -8.19 0.95 -6.11
C VAL A 168 -7.76 2.34 -5.64
N VAL A 169 -8.14 2.70 -4.42
CA VAL A 169 -7.63 3.90 -3.72
C VAL A 169 -7.08 3.45 -2.39
N ILE A 170 -5.82 3.80 -2.09
CA ILE A 170 -5.19 3.50 -0.81
C ILE A 170 -5.13 4.73 0.08
N TYR A 171 -5.33 4.49 1.37
CA TYR A 171 -5.23 5.47 2.46
C TYR A 171 -4.11 5.02 3.39
N PRO A 172 -2.83 5.12 2.97
CA PRO A 172 -1.76 4.26 3.47
C PRO A 172 -1.39 4.52 4.93
N LEU A 173 -1.58 5.74 5.42
CA LEU A 173 -1.17 6.15 6.77
C LEU A 173 -2.30 6.78 7.60
N SER A 174 -3.49 6.96 7.03
CA SER A 174 -4.62 7.67 7.65
C SER A 174 -4.97 7.12 9.03
N MET A 175 -5.22 5.82 9.10
CA MET A 175 -5.60 5.14 10.36
C MET A 175 -4.46 5.17 11.38
N MET A 176 -3.21 5.03 10.92
CA MET A 176 -2.04 5.11 11.80
C MET A 176 -1.87 6.52 12.37
N ARG A 177 -2.06 7.58 11.56
CA ARG A 177 -2.00 8.97 12.00
C ARG A 177 -3.08 9.30 13.02
N LEU A 178 -4.31 8.80 12.81
CA LEU A 178 -5.41 8.94 13.78
C LEU A 178 -5.04 8.27 15.12
N ALA A 179 -4.63 7.00 15.08
CA ALA A 179 -4.26 6.24 16.27
C ALA A 179 -3.10 6.89 17.04
N MET A 180 -2.00 7.21 16.36
CA MET A 180 -0.83 7.85 16.98
C MET A 180 -1.17 9.24 17.54
N GLY A 181 -2.03 9.99 16.87
CA GLY A 181 -2.49 11.30 17.34
C GLY A 181 -3.22 11.22 18.68
N GLU A 182 -4.12 10.24 18.86
CA GLU A 182 -4.80 10.03 20.15
C GLU A 182 -3.85 9.53 21.24
N VAL A 183 -2.92 8.64 20.89
CA VAL A 183 -1.89 8.17 21.83
C VAL A 183 -1.05 9.35 22.35
N THR A 184 -0.60 10.24 21.47
CA THR A 184 0.16 11.44 21.88
C THR A 184 -0.66 12.33 22.82
N ARG A 185 -1.94 12.60 22.51
CA ARG A 185 -2.83 13.38 23.39
C ARG A 185 -3.03 12.72 24.75
N GLY A 186 -3.20 11.40 24.78
CA GLY A 186 -3.37 10.65 26.03
C GLY A 186 -2.13 10.66 26.90
N LEU A 187 -0.94 10.49 26.32
CA LEU A 187 0.32 10.60 27.05
C LEU A 187 0.54 12.01 27.62
N ALA A 188 0.15 13.06 26.90
CA ALA A 188 0.21 14.43 27.39
C ALA A 188 -0.74 14.67 28.58
N ALA A 189 -1.97 14.17 28.52
CA ALA A 189 -2.93 14.25 29.62
C ALA A 189 -2.43 13.49 30.85
N LEU A 190 -1.93 12.25 30.66
CA LEU A 190 -1.38 11.43 31.74
C LEU A 190 -0.19 12.11 32.44
N LYS A 191 0.71 12.74 31.67
CA LYS A 191 1.85 13.48 32.22
C LYS A 191 1.42 14.71 33.03
N ARG A 192 0.41 15.44 32.56
CA ARG A 192 -0.08 16.68 33.19
C ARG A 192 -0.87 16.39 34.46
N ASP A 193 -1.78 15.42 34.41
CA ASP A 193 -2.81 15.22 35.43
C ASP A 193 -2.55 13.99 36.32
N GLY A 194 -1.59 13.13 35.95
CA GLY A 194 -1.41 11.81 36.57
C GLY A 194 -2.59 10.86 36.30
N SER A 195 -3.46 11.19 35.33
CA SER A 195 -4.68 10.45 35.01
C SER A 195 -5.05 10.59 33.54
N VAL A 196 -5.78 9.61 33.01
CA VAL A 196 -6.37 9.64 31.66
C VAL A 196 -7.87 9.99 31.69
N ARG A 197 -8.42 10.43 32.84
CA ARG A 197 -9.86 10.67 33.02
C ARG A 197 -10.47 11.55 31.92
N GLU A 198 -9.80 12.64 31.56
CA GLU A 198 -10.28 13.60 30.55
C GLU A 198 -10.35 13.03 29.13
N ILE A 199 -9.57 11.99 28.81
CA ILE A 199 -9.56 11.38 27.48
C ILE A 199 -10.40 10.10 27.38
N LEU A 200 -10.97 9.62 28.50
CA LEU A 200 -11.80 8.42 28.53
C LEU A 200 -12.92 8.42 27.47
N PRO A 201 -13.66 9.54 27.24
CA PRO A 201 -14.74 9.56 26.24
C PRO A 201 -14.27 9.33 24.79
N ARG A 202 -12.96 9.37 24.53
CA ARG A 202 -12.36 9.19 23.18
C ARG A 202 -11.72 7.81 22.99
N MET A 203 -11.67 6.99 24.04
CA MET A 203 -11.04 5.66 23.97
C MET A 203 -12.02 4.64 23.42
N GLN A 204 -11.49 3.65 22.69
CA GLN A 204 -12.21 2.39 22.48
C GLN A 204 -12.53 1.76 23.85
N THR A 205 -13.81 1.48 24.08
CA THR A 205 -14.29 0.81 25.27
C THR A 205 -13.91 -0.68 25.25
N ARG A 206 -13.92 -1.31 26.43
CA ARG A 206 -13.73 -2.76 26.54
C ARG A 206 -14.77 -3.56 25.75
N LYS A 207 -16.01 -3.06 25.70
CA LYS A 207 -17.11 -3.68 24.95
C LYS A 207 -16.80 -3.68 23.44
N GLU A 208 -16.43 -2.53 22.89
CA GLU A 208 -16.07 -2.42 21.47
C GLU A 208 -14.85 -3.29 21.11
N LEU A 209 -13.86 -3.38 22.01
CA LEU A 209 -12.71 -4.28 21.80
C LEU A 209 -13.14 -5.75 21.74
N TYR A 210 -14.03 -6.18 22.64
CA TYR A 210 -14.53 -7.55 22.66
C TYR A 210 -15.35 -7.89 21.42
N GLU A 211 -16.20 -6.96 20.98
CA GLU A 211 -16.95 -7.10 19.72
C GLU A 211 -16.01 -7.25 18.52
N LEU A 212 -14.97 -6.40 18.43
CA LEU A 212 -13.94 -6.48 17.37
C LEU A 212 -13.20 -7.83 17.38
N LEU A 213 -12.84 -8.32 18.57
CA LEU A 213 -12.14 -9.59 18.74
C LEU A 213 -13.06 -10.80 18.66
N ALA A 214 -14.38 -10.62 18.46
CA ALA A 214 -15.38 -11.68 18.57
C ALA A 214 -15.18 -12.50 19.85
N TYR A 215 -14.89 -11.80 20.96
CA TYR A 215 -14.53 -12.38 22.24
C TYR A 215 -15.69 -12.23 23.23
N THR A 216 -16.11 -13.34 23.82
CA THR A 216 -17.07 -13.38 24.92
C THR A 216 -16.36 -13.85 26.20
N PRO A 217 -16.34 -13.06 27.28
CA PRO A 217 -15.76 -13.49 28.54
C PRO A 217 -16.39 -14.79 29.05
N GLY A 218 -15.57 -15.81 29.28
CA GLY A 218 -16.00 -17.14 29.75
C GLY A 218 -16.16 -18.18 28.66
N ASP A 219 -16.22 -17.78 27.39
CA ASP A 219 -16.23 -18.71 26.26
C ASP A 219 -14.80 -19.15 25.89
N GLN A 220 -14.66 -20.40 25.45
CA GLN A 220 -13.39 -20.90 24.94
C GLN A 220 -13.04 -20.19 23.62
N TRP A 221 -11.84 -19.60 23.57
CA TRP A 221 -11.30 -19.03 22.34
C TRP A 221 -10.68 -20.12 21.46
N ASN A 222 -10.99 -20.11 20.16
CA ASN A 222 -10.44 -21.03 19.17
C ASN A 222 -9.63 -20.25 18.11
N TYR A 223 -8.65 -20.91 17.49
CA TYR A 223 -7.88 -20.35 16.38
C TYR A 223 -7.48 -21.43 15.37
N PRO A 224 -7.65 -21.20 14.05
CA PRO A 224 -8.36 -20.06 13.46
C PRO A 224 -9.85 -20.11 13.84
N ASN A 225 -10.45 -18.94 14.10
CA ASN A 225 -11.90 -18.85 14.25
C ASN A 225 -12.53 -18.90 12.85
N ASP A 226 -13.67 -19.58 12.70
CA ASP A 226 -14.49 -19.53 11.49
C ASP A 226 -15.04 -18.09 11.32
N ARG A 227 -14.24 -17.21 10.73
CA ARG A 227 -14.59 -15.83 10.38
C ARG A 227 -14.71 -15.69 8.86
#